data_AF-A0A0G0GAW5-F1
#
_entry.id   AF-A0A0G0GAW5-F1
#
_cell.length_a   1.000
_cell.length_b   1.000
_cell.length_c   1.000
_cell.angle_alpha   90.00
_cell.angle_beta   90.00
_cell.angle_gamma   90.00
#
_symmetry.space_group_name_H-M   'P 1'
#
loop_
_entity.id
_entity.type
_entity.pdbx_description
1 polymer ?
#
loop_
_entity_poly.entity_id
_entity_poly.type
_entity_poly.pdbx_seq_one_letter_code
_entity_poly.pdbx_strand_id
1 'polypeptide(L)'
;MKFIFDFDDVLFNNTRLFKEHMYLCLEKAGVSRSKAEEYYKTVRENQLNGIWLKKLLAHFSLKDDLYEKILGKSKDFINKELLLLIKKIGKENCYIVTHGYEEWQRDKIKRVCIEPFFSEIVVVQGTKNEAVEKICAKHKDEEVVFIDDKAKHFENLDFKKCSNLKTILFDDEGLGKLKAILSSE
;
A
#
# COMPACT_ATOMS: atom_id res chain seq x y z
N MET A 1 -17.25 -10.45 9.64
CA MET A 1 -16.05 -10.70 8.81
C MET A 1 -15.17 -9.46 8.82
N LYS A 2 -13.85 -9.62 8.78
CA LYS A 2 -12.87 -8.52 8.74
C LYS A 2 -11.96 -8.64 7.52
N PHE A 3 -11.46 -7.51 7.04
CA PHE A 3 -10.64 -7.42 5.84
C PHE A 3 -9.36 -6.65 6.12
N ILE A 4 -8.23 -7.24 5.76
CA ILE A 4 -6.90 -6.65 5.82
C ILE A 4 -6.43 -6.43 4.40
N PHE A 5 -6.18 -5.18 4.01
CA PHE A 5 -5.73 -4.82 2.67
C PHE A 5 -4.25 -4.40 2.72
N ASP A 6 -3.44 -4.90 1.78
CA ASP A 6 -2.24 -4.15 1.41
C ASP A 6 -2.63 -2.81 0.77
N PHE A 7 -1.70 -1.86 0.79
CA PHE A 7 -1.88 -0.58 0.13
C PHE A 7 -1.35 -0.58 -1.29
N ASP A 8 -0.06 -0.87 -1.48
CA ASP A 8 0.59 -0.79 -2.78
C ASP A 8 0.11 -1.90 -3.71
N ASP A 9 -0.28 -1.54 -4.94
CA ASP A 9 -0.80 -2.46 -5.97
C ASP A 9 -2.13 -3.18 -5.62
N VAL A 10 -2.73 -2.88 -4.45
CA VAL A 10 -4.10 -3.29 -4.06
C VAL A 10 -5.05 -2.09 -3.97
N LEU A 11 -4.86 -1.21 -2.98
CA LEU A 11 -5.64 0.03 -2.82
C LEU A 11 -5.12 1.15 -3.73
N PHE A 12 -3.81 1.17 -3.93
CA PHE A 12 -3.09 2.11 -4.77
C PHE A 12 -2.73 1.42 -6.08
N ASN A 13 -3.56 1.62 -7.10
CA ASN A 13 -3.41 1.07 -8.43
C ASN A 13 -2.03 1.37 -9.00
N ASN A 14 -1.31 0.28 -9.26
CA ASN A 14 -0.14 0.26 -10.13
C ASN A 14 0.94 1.25 -9.69
N THR A 15 1.72 0.85 -8.69
CA THR A 15 2.89 1.59 -8.21
C THR A 15 3.87 1.94 -9.32
N ARG A 16 3.89 1.17 -10.42
CA ARG A 16 4.64 1.51 -11.64
C ARG A 16 4.09 2.78 -12.31
N LEU A 17 2.78 2.97 -12.44
CA LEU A 17 2.22 4.21 -13.02
C LEU A 17 2.57 5.45 -12.18
N PHE A 18 2.56 5.33 -10.85
CA PHE A 18 3.01 6.43 -9.99
C PHE A 18 4.51 6.72 -10.15
N LYS A 19 5.35 5.69 -10.29
CA LYS A 19 6.78 5.87 -10.61
C LYS A 19 6.98 6.55 -11.97
N GLU A 20 6.22 6.18 -12.99
CA GLU A 20 6.25 6.87 -14.29
C GLU A 20 5.88 8.35 -14.16
N HIS A 21 4.80 8.65 -13.43
CA HIS A 21 4.41 10.04 -13.14
C HIS A 21 5.51 10.82 -12.42
N MET A 22 6.14 10.21 -11.43
CA MET A 22 7.27 10.81 -10.72
C MET A 22 8.44 11.11 -11.67
N TYR A 23 8.86 10.14 -12.50
CA TYR A 23 9.97 10.35 -13.43
C TYR A 23 9.65 11.45 -14.45
N LEU A 24 8.43 11.51 -14.98
CA LEU A 24 8.00 12.60 -15.85
C LEU A 24 8.05 13.97 -15.17
N CYS A 25 7.77 14.04 -13.86
CA CYS A 25 7.90 15.29 -13.10
C CYS A 25 9.36 15.70 -12.92
N LEU A 26 10.26 14.74 -12.67
CA LEU A 26 11.71 14.97 -12.56
C LEU A 26 12.32 15.42 -13.89
N GLU A 27 11.91 14.80 -15.01
CA GLU A 27 12.33 15.19 -16.36
C GLU A 27 11.93 16.63 -16.68
N LYS A 28 10.69 17.01 -16.37
CA LYS A 28 10.20 18.39 -16.51
C LYS A 28 10.95 19.39 -15.63
N ALA A 29 11.60 18.92 -14.57
CA ALA A 29 12.43 19.71 -13.67
C ALA A 29 13.92 19.70 -14.07
N GLY A 30 14.28 19.07 -15.19
CA GLY A 30 15.64 19.07 -15.73
C GLY A 30 16.51 17.86 -15.35
N VAL A 31 15.95 16.85 -14.67
CA VAL A 31 16.68 15.61 -14.33
C VAL A 31 16.36 14.53 -15.34
N SER A 32 17.37 14.05 -16.08
CA SER A 32 17.14 12.95 -17.02
C SER A 32 16.69 11.68 -16.29
N ARG A 33 15.78 10.93 -16.92
CA ARG A 33 15.24 9.68 -16.37
C ARG A 33 16.33 8.69 -15.96
N SER A 34 17.37 8.52 -16.78
CA SER A 34 18.50 7.63 -16.47
C SER A 34 19.18 7.97 -15.14
N LYS A 35 19.45 9.26 -14.88
CA LYS A 35 20.06 9.72 -13.63
C LYS A 35 19.14 9.53 -12.44
N ALA A 36 17.85 9.83 -12.61
CA ALA A 36 16.85 9.63 -11.57
C ALA A 36 16.70 8.15 -11.20
N GLU A 37 16.65 7.25 -12.19
CA GLU A 37 16.56 5.80 -11.98
C GLU A 37 17.82 5.23 -11.31
N GLU A 38 18.99 5.68 -11.74
CA GLU A 38 20.28 5.29 -11.13
C GLU A 38 20.33 5.67 -9.65
N TYR A 39 20.04 6.94 -9.32
CA TYR A 39 20.05 7.39 -7.94
C TYR A 39 18.97 6.70 -7.09
N TYR A 40 17.77 6.47 -7.66
CA TYR A 40 16.71 5.73 -6.98
C TYR A 40 17.16 4.30 -6.59
N LYS A 41 17.91 3.60 -7.46
CA LYS A 41 18.47 2.27 -7.13
C LYS A 41 19.41 2.38 -5.94
N THR A 42 20.33 3.36 -5.94
CA THR A 42 21.26 3.60 -4.82
C THR A 42 20.53 3.89 -3.51
N VAL A 43 19.49 4.71 -3.51
CA VAL A 43 18.70 5.02 -2.30
C VAL A 43 17.97 3.78 -1.78
N ARG A 44 17.45 2.95 -2.69
CA ARG A 44 16.74 1.71 -2.34
C ARG A 44 17.68 0.64 -1.78
N GLU A 45 18.84 0.43 -2.41
CA GLU A 45 19.84 -0.57 -2.03
C GLU A 45 20.49 -0.26 -0.69
N ASN A 46 20.78 1.02 -0.42
CA ASN A 46 21.38 1.45 0.85
C ASN A 46 20.38 1.59 2.00
N GLN A 47 19.12 1.19 1.80
CA GLN A 47 18.03 1.29 2.78
C GLN A 47 18.01 2.62 3.54
N LEU A 48 18.25 3.73 2.83
CA LEU A 48 18.41 5.01 3.48
C LEU A 48 17.06 5.44 4.09
N ASN A 49 16.86 5.14 5.37
CA ASN A 49 15.64 5.39 6.17
C ASN A 49 14.98 6.74 5.88
N GLY A 50 13.65 6.76 5.74
CA GLY A 50 12.84 7.98 5.61
C GLY A 50 12.27 8.21 4.20
N ILE A 51 11.88 9.46 3.92
CA ILE A 51 11.22 9.84 2.66
C ILE A 51 12.25 9.91 1.52
N TRP A 52 12.47 8.77 0.85
CA TRP A 52 13.41 8.64 -0.26
C TRP A 52 13.20 9.68 -1.37
N LEU A 53 11.96 10.09 -1.65
CA LEU A 53 11.67 11.11 -2.66
C LEU A 53 12.25 12.46 -2.26
N LYS A 54 12.16 12.87 -0.99
CA LYS A 54 12.80 14.12 -0.51
C LYS A 54 14.31 14.07 -0.66
N LYS A 55 14.93 12.92 -0.38
CA LYS A 55 16.38 12.73 -0.58
C LYS A 55 16.76 12.83 -2.05
N LEU A 56 15.96 12.24 -2.94
CA LEU A 56 16.13 12.35 -4.39
C LEU A 56 16.04 13.81 -4.86
N LEU A 57 15.03 14.54 -4.40
CA LEU A 57 14.88 15.96 -4.74
C LEU A 57 16.06 16.78 -4.23
N ALA A 58 16.48 16.58 -2.98
CA ALA A 58 17.64 17.27 -2.40
C ALA A 58 18.94 16.96 -3.16
N HIS A 59 19.18 15.70 -3.55
CA HIS A 59 20.35 15.30 -4.32
C HIS A 59 20.46 16.07 -5.64
N PHE A 60 19.34 16.27 -6.33
CA PHE A 60 19.28 17.03 -7.58
C PHE A 60 19.06 18.54 -7.37
N SER A 61 19.14 19.04 -6.12
CA SER A 61 18.89 20.45 -5.79
C SER A 61 17.54 20.97 -6.29
N LEU A 62 16.52 20.11 -6.29
CA LEU A 62 15.16 20.43 -6.70
C LEU A 62 14.36 21.01 -5.54
N LYS A 63 13.40 21.88 -5.87
CA LYS A 63 12.53 22.55 -4.90
C LYS A 63 11.52 21.59 -4.27
N ASP A 64 11.14 21.86 -3.02
CA ASP A 64 10.15 21.08 -2.27
C ASP A 64 8.74 21.13 -2.88
N ASP A 65 8.41 22.16 -3.67
CA ASP A 65 7.12 22.22 -4.39
C ASP A 65 6.95 21.06 -5.40
N LEU A 66 8.05 20.49 -5.88
CA LEU A 66 8.02 19.31 -6.74
C LEU A 66 7.59 18.06 -5.98
N TYR A 67 7.94 17.95 -4.69
CA TYR A 67 7.44 16.88 -3.82
C TYR A 67 5.91 16.92 -3.75
N GLU A 68 5.38 18.11 -3.47
CA GLU A 68 3.95 18.37 -3.39
C GLU A 68 3.25 18.13 -4.73
N LYS A 69 3.88 18.49 -5.85
CA LYS A 69 3.36 18.24 -7.20
C LYS A 69 3.25 16.75 -7.52
N ILE A 70 4.26 15.95 -7.15
CA ILE A 70 4.29 14.50 -7.39
C ILE A 70 3.21 13.81 -6.54
N LEU A 71 3.16 14.11 -5.23
CA LEU A 71 2.19 13.49 -4.34
C LEU A 71 0.78 14.07 -4.46
N GLY A 72 0.63 15.29 -4.98
CA GLY A 72 -0.68 15.89 -5.25
C GLY A 72 -1.53 15.08 -6.24
N LYS A 73 -0.87 14.22 -7.04
CA LYS A 73 -1.53 13.31 -7.98
C LYS A 73 -1.82 11.91 -7.43
N SER A 74 -1.46 11.62 -6.16
CA SER A 74 -1.66 10.30 -5.57
C SER A 74 -3.11 9.79 -5.65
N LYS A 75 -4.11 10.68 -5.55
CA LYS A 75 -5.55 10.33 -5.66
C LYS A 75 -5.93 9.72 -7.00
N ASP A 76 -5.22 10.07 -8.07
CA ASP A 76 -5.48 9.58 -9.42
C ASP A 76 -5.10 8.09 -9.56
N PHE A 77 -4.34 7.55 -8.60
CA PHE A 77 -3.88 6.16 -8.57
C PHE A 77 -4.65 5.29 -7.56
N ILE A 78 -5.79 5.72 -7.04
CA ILE A 78 -6.61 4.84 -6.17
C ILE A 78 -7.41 3.84 -7.00
N ASN A 79 -7.50 2.60 -6.50
CA ASN A 79 -8.47 1.62 -6.96
C ASN A 79 -9.89 2.04 -6.57
N LYS A 80 -10.55 2.79 -7.46
CA LYS A 80 -11.88 3.37 -7.20
C LYS A 80 -12.94 2.31 -6.94
N GLU A 81 -12.88 1.19 -7.65
CA GLU A 81 -13.87 0.12 -7.52
C GLU A 81 -13.72 -0.61 -6.17
N LEU A 82 -12.48 -0.91 -5.78
CA LEU A 82 -12.20 -1.48 -4.46
C LEU A 82 -12.58 -0.49 -3.34
N LEU A 83 -12.34 0.82 -3.52
CA LEU A 83 -12.74 1.83 -2.54
C LEU A 83 -14.26 1.89 -2.34
N LEU A 84 -15.05 1.73 -3.41
CA LEU A 84 -16.51 1.64 -3.30
C LEU A 84 -16.95 0.43 -2.49
N LEU A 85 -16.24 -0.70 -2.64
CA LEU A 85 -16.50 -1.90 -1.87
C LEU A 85 -16.18 -1.72 -0.39
N ILE A 86 -15.01 -1.15 -0.07
CA ILE A 86 -14.59 -0.85 1.31
C ILE A 86 -15.58 0.06 2.01
N LYS A 87 -16.10 1.07 1.31
CA LYS A 87 -17.16 1.94 1.86
C LYS A 87 -18.44 1.18 2.20
N LYS A 88 -18.80 0.15 1.43
CA LYS A 88 -19.97 -0.71 1.70
C LYS A 88 -19.72 -1.66 2.87
N ILE A 89 -18.49 -2.19 2.97
CA ILE A 89 -18.08 -3.11 4.04
C ILE A 89 -18.12 -2.43 5.42
N GLY A 90 -17.79 -1.14 5.50
CA GLY A 90 -17.79 -0.38 6.74
C GLY A 90 -16.41 -0.32 7.41
N LYS A 91 -16.09 0.83 8.00
CA LYS A 91 -14.77 1.17 8.55
C LYS A 91 -14.29 0.16 9.59
N GLU A 92 -15.20 -0.25 10.47
CA GLU A 92 -15.00 -1.18 11.58
C GLU A 92 -14.60 -2.60 11.15
N ASN A 93 -14.73 -2.89 9.84
CA ASN A 93 -14.40 -4.16 9.23
C ASN A 93 -13.15 -4.09 8.35
N CYS A 94 -12.55 -2.92 8.14
CA CYS A 94 -11.44 -2.72 7.21
C CYS A 94 -10.15 -2.26 7.92
N TYR A 95 -9.04 -2.89 7.53
CA TYR A 95 -7.68 -2.65 8.04
C TYR A 95 -6.71 -2.46 6.88
N ILE A 96 -5.67 -1.63 7.06
CA ILE A 96 -4.51 -1.60 6.15
C ILE A 96 -3.32 -2.23 6.87
N VAL A 97 -2.67 -3.20 6.23
CA VAL A 97 -1.35 -3.70 6.65
C VAL A 97 -0.43 -3.66 5.44
N THR A 98 0.53 -2.73 5.46
CA THR A 98 1.36 -2.45 4.28
C THR A 98 2.83 -2.39 4.61
N HIS A 99 3.66 -2.76 3.62
CA HIS A 99 5.11 -2.72 3.74
C HIS A 99 5.64 -1.38 3.24
N GLY A 100 6.45 -0.68 4.05
CA GLY A 100 7.11 0.55 3.63
C GLY A 100 7.83 1.25 4.77
N TYR A 101 8.58 2.31 4.43
CA TYR A 101 9.09 3.22 5.44
C TYR A 101 7.92 4.04 6.02
N GLU A 102 7.80 4.03 7.34
CA GLU A 102 6.68 4.61 8.10
C GLU A 102 6.24 5.98 7.56
N GLU A 103 7.15 6.97 7.55
CA GLU A 103 6.84 8.34 7.15
C GLU A 103 6.39 8.43 5.69
N TRP A 104 7.08 7.72 4.79
CA TRP A 104 6.78 7.74 3.36
C TRP A 104 5.41 7.12 3.08
N GLN A 105 5.16 5.93 3.65
CA GLN A 105 3.93 5.20 3.39
C GLN A 105 2.73 5.93 3.99
N ARG A 106 2.88 6.48 5.20
CA ARG A 106 1.82 7.30 5.82
C ARG A 106 1.52 8.57 5.04
N ASP A 107 2.53 9.30 4.55
CA ASP A 107 2.26 10.48 3.72
C ASP A 107 1.52 10.07 2.44
N LYS A 108 1.95 9.00 1.76
CA LYS A 108 1.27 8.49 0.56
C LYS A 108 -0.21 8.13 0.84
N ILE A 109 -0.49 7.44 1.94
CA ILE A 109 -1.85 7.07 2.37
C ILE A 109 -2.69 8.33 2.72
N LYS A 110 -2.09 9.32 3.37
CA LYS A 110 -2.75 10.59 3.70
C LYS A 110 -3.15 11.37 2.44
N ARG A 111 -2.27 11.38 1.43
CA ARG A 111 -2.47 12.11 0.16
C ARG A 111 -3.64 11.58 -0.66
N VAL A 112 -3.90 10.27 -0.56
CA VAL A 112 -5.07 9.66 -1.21
C VAL A 112 -6.36 9.85 -0.42
N CYS A 113 -6.29 10.25 0.85
CA CYS A 113 -7.43 10.54 1.72
C CYS A 113 -8.37 9.35 1.94
N ILE A 114 -7.82 8.14 2.13
CA ILE A 114 -8.61 6.93 2.39
C ILE A 114 -8.64 6.52 3.87
N GLU A 115 -7.81 7.13 4.71
CA GLU A 115 -7.68 6.80 6.14
C GLU A 115 -9.02 6.71 6.90
N PRO A 116 -10.01 7.59 6.67
CA PRO A 116 -11.29 7.51 7.37
C PRO A 116 -12.08 6.21 7.14
N PHE A 117 -11.76 5.43 6.10
CA PHE A 117 -12.45 4.17 5.77
C PHE A 117 -11.82 2.93 6.42
N PHE A 118 -10.80 3.09 7.25
CA PHE A 118 -10.13 1.97 7.93
C PHE A 118 -10.13 2.16 9.44
N SER A 119 -10.34 1.06 10.16
CA SER A 119 -10.27 0.98 11.62
C SER A 119 -8.84 1.25 12.11
N GLU A 120 -7.85 0.69 11.40
CA GLU A 120 -6.45 0.75 11.76
C GLU A 120 -5.55 0.64 10.52
N ILE A 121 -4.39 1.31 10.57
CA ILE A 121 -3.39 1.35 9.51
C ILE A 121 -2.02 1.04 10.11
N VAL A 122 -1.50 -0.13 9.77
CA VAL A 122 -0.21 -0.63 10.22
C VAL A 122 0.77 -0.61 9.06
N VAL A 123 1.87 0.12 9.24
CA VAL A 123 3.00 0.13 8.30
C VAL A 123 4.13 -0.70 8.92
N VAL A 124 4.73 -1.59 8.14
CA VAL A 124 5.82 -2.47 8.58
C VAL A 124 7.01 -2.35 7.65
N GLN A 125 8.24 -2.50 8.17
CA GLN A 125 9.46 -2.57 7.36
C GLN A 125 9.92 -4.02 7.08
N GLY A 126 9.28 -5.00 7.73
CA GLY A 126 9.61 -6.42 7.62
C GLY A 126 8.43 -7.26 7.14
N THR A 127 8.23 -8.42 7.75
CA THR A 127 7.06 -9.25 7.44
C THR A 127 5.77 -8.60 7.99
N LYS A 128 4.63 -8.95 7.38
CA LYS A 128 3.31 -8.49 7.82
C LYS A 128 2.70 -9.40 8.90
N ASN A 129 3.36 -10.52 9.20
CA ASN A 129 2.83 -11.62 10.01
C ASN A 129 2.32 -11.16 11.36
N GLU A 130 3.14 -10.44 12.14
CA GLU A 130 2.75 -10.00 13.48
C GLU A 130 1.53 -9.08 13.45
N ALA A 131 1.41 -8.21 12.45
CA ALA A 131 0.27 -7.31 12.30
C ALA A 131 -1.00 -8.09 11.94
N VAL A 132 -0.90 -9.04 11.00
CA VAL A 132 -2.02 -9.93 10.62
C VAL A 132 -2.45 -10.79 11.81
N GLU A 133 -1.51 -11.42 12.51
CA GLU A 133 -1.78 -12.25 13.69
C GLU A 133 -2.48 -11.47 14.82
N LYS A 134 -2.07 -10.21 15.07
CA LYS A 134 -2.73 -9.34 16.06
C LYS A 134 -4.19 -9.07 15.68
N ILE A 135 -4.47 -8.83 14.40
CA ILE A 135 -5.84 -8.60 13.92
C ILE A 135 -6.66 -9.89 14.01
N CYS A 136 -6.11 -11.04 13.61
CA CYS A 136 -6.76 -12.34 13.75
C CYS A 136 -7.10 -12.67 15.21
N ALA A 137 -6.16 -12.45 16.14
CA ALA A 137 -6.37 -12.69 17.57
C ALA A 137 -7.44 -11.75 18.16
N LYS A 138 -7.47 -10.49 17.73
CA LYS A 138 -8.50 -9.51 18.12
C LYS A 138 -9.90 -9.91 17.66
N HIS A 139 -10.01 -10.64 16.56
CA HIS A 139 -11.27 -11.06 15.93
C HIS A 139 -11.40 -12.58 15.83
N LYS A 140 -11.01 -13.31 16.88
CA LYS A 140 -10.92 -14.78 16.89
C LYS A 140 -12.21 -15.52 16.49
N ASP A 141 -13.37 -14.91 16.72
CA ASP A 141 -14.70 -15.49 16.47
C ASP A 141 -15.29 -15.04 15.11
N GLU A 142 -14.51 -14.28 14.32
CA GLU A 142 -14.90 -13.79 13.00
C GLU A 142 -13.89 -14.25 11.95
N GLU A 143 -14.36 -14.50 10.73
CA GLU A 143 -13.46 -14.70 9.59
C GLU A 143 -12.68 -13.41 9.27
N VAL A 144 -11.38 -13.56 9.04
CA VAL A 144 -10.48 -12.49 8.62
C VAL A 144 -9.93 -12.82 7.24
N VAL A 145 -10.02 -11.89 6.30
CA VAL A 145 -9.51 -12.04 4.94
C VAL A 145 -8.33 -11.10 4.74
N PHE A 146 -7.17 -11.64 4.40
CA PHE A 146 -5.97 -10.86 4.06
C PHE A 146 -5.76 -10.80 2.54
N ILE A 147 -5.74 -9.58 2.01
CA ILE A 147 -5.66 -9.28 0.58
C ILE A 147 -4.31 -8.59 0.29
N ASP A 148 -3.51 -9.20 -0.57
CA ASP A 148 -2.17 -8.72 -0.92
C ASP A 148 -1.82 -9.10 -2.37
N ASP A 149 -1.07 -8.26 -3.08
CA ASP A 149 -0.66 -8.50 -4.48
C ASP A 149 0.51 -9.48 -4.60
N LYS A 150 1.19 -9.80 -3.49
CA LYS A 150 2.41 -10.62 -3.47
C LYS A 150 2.24 -11.90 -2.65
N ALA A 151 2.28 -13.05 -3.32
CA ALA A 151 2.18 -14.37 -2.69
C ALA A 151 3.18 -14.60 -1.53
N LYS A 152 4.40 -14.04 -1.62
CA LYS A 152 5.41 -14.13 -0.55
C LYS A 152 4.97 -13.56 0.80
N HIS A 153 3.98 -12.67 0.81
CA HIS A 153 3.41 -12.12 2.05
C HIS A 153 2.49 -13.13 2.75
N PHE A 154 2.16 -14.25 2.11
CA PHE A 154 1.38 -15.35 2.70
C PHE A 154 2.24 -16.52 3.18
N GLU A 155 3.44 -16.72 2.61
CA GLU A 155 4.26 -17.93 2.80
C GLU A 155 4.59 -18.28 4.25
N ASN A 156 4.73 -17.26 5.11
CA ASN A 156 5.15 -17.44 6.50
C ASN A 156 4.01 -17.19 7.51
N LEU A 157 2.76 -17.14 7.07
CA LEU A 157 1.62 -16.98 7.96
C LEU A 157 1.38 -18.28 8.76
N ASP A 158 1.18 -18.14 10.07
CA ASP A 158 0.81 -19.26 10.93
C ASP A 158 -0.71 -19.47 10.93
N PHE A 159 -1.19 -20.31 10.02
CA PHE A 159 -2.61 -20.69 9.92
C PHE A 159 -3.11 -21.54 11.10
N LYS A 160 -2.22 -22.12 11.92
CA LYS A 160 -2.64 -22.79 13.17
C LYS A 160 -2.98 -21.76 14.23
N LYS A 161 -2.16 -20.70 14.32
CA LYS A 161 -2.40 -19.55 15.21
C LYS A 161 -3.54 -18.66 14.71
N CYS A 162 -3.71 -18.54 13.40
CA CYS A 162 -4.75 -17.76 12.75
C CYS A 162 -5.74 -18.68 12.02
N SER A 163 -6.43 -19.55 12.75
CA SER A 163 -7.37 -20.52 12.15
C SER A 163 -8.57 -19.87 11.45
N ASN A 164 -8.86 -18.60 11.74
CA ASN A 164 -9.89 -17.79 11.12
C ASN A 164 -9.42 -16.98 9.90
N LEU A 165 -8.16 -17.13 9.47
CA LEU A 165 -7.57 -16.37 8.39
C LEU A 165 -7.75 -17.05 7.03
N LYS A 166 -8.26 -16.29 6.06
CA LYS A 166 -8.21 -16.57 4.63
C LYS A 166 -7.32 -15.57 3.92
N THR A 167 -6.79 -15.95 2.76
CA THR A 167 -5.94 -15.08 1.94
C THR A 167 -6.50 -14.93 0.53
N ILE A 168 -6.37 -13.74 -0.05
CA ILE A 168 -6.64 -13.47 -1.46
C ILE A 168 -5.37 -12.87 -2.07
N LEU A 169 -4.81 -13.56 -3.06
CA LEU A 169 -3.83 -12.96 -3.95
C LEU A 169 -4.56 -11.97 -4.86
N PHE A 170 -4.21 -10.69 -4.78
CA PHE A 170 -4.83 -9.63 -5.55
C PHE A 170 -4.18 -9.50 -6.93
N ASP A 171 -4.48 -10.47 -7.78
CA ASP A 171 -4.17 -10.50 -9.21
C ASP A 171 -5.32 -9.89 -10.04
N ASP A 172 -5.33 -10.12 -11.36
CA ASP A 172 -6.38 -9.63 -12.27
C ASP A 172 -7.79 -10.11 -11.88
N GLU A 173 -7.91 -11.19 -11.11
CA GLU A 173 -9.17 -11.73 -10.60
C GLU A 173 -9.44 -11.37 -9.13
N GLY A 174 -8.50 -10.70 -8.46
CA GLY A 174 -8.54 -10.41 -7.02
C GLY A 174 -9.82 -9.70 -6.59
N LEU A 175 -10.28 -8.72 -7.38
CA LEU A 175 -11.52 -8.01 -7.09
C LEU A 175 -12.77 -8.90 -7.26
N GLY A 176 -12.76 -9.81 -8.24
CA GLY A 176 -13.82 -10.79 -8.45
C GLY A 176 -13.92 -11.77 -7.28
N LYS A 177 -12.77 -12.31 -6.82
CA LYS A 177 -12.66 -13.18 -5.64
C LYS A 177 -13.23 -12.50 -4.40
N LEU A 178 -12.89 -11.23 -4.17
CA LEU A 178 -13.39 -10.46 -3.03
C LEU A 178 -14.92 -10.23 -3.10
N LYS A 179 -15.45 -9.90 -4.28
CA LYS A 179 -16.92 -9.76 -4.49
C LYS A 179 -17.66 -11.07 -4.26
N ALA A 180 -17.09 -12.21 -4.64
CA ALA A 180 -17.71 -13.51 -4.45
C ALA A 180 -17.87 -13.86 -2.97
N ILE A 181 -16.85 -13.54 -2.14
CA ILE A 181 -16.92 -13.72 -0.68
C ILE A 181 -18.06 -12.87 -0.10
N LEU A 182 -18.14 -11.59 -0.48
CA LEU A 182 -19.18 -10.67 0.00
C LEU A 182 -20.60 -11.01 -0.48
N SER A 183 -20.74 -11.81 -1.53
CA SER A 183 -22.05 -12.25 -2.04
C SER A 183 -22.50 -13.59 -1.47
N SER A 184 -21.62 -14.26 -0.72
CA SER A 184 -21.89 -15.56 -0.07
C SER A 184 -22.35 -15.41 1.38
N GLU A 185 -22.44 -14.17 1.86
CA GLU A 185 -23.05 -13.76 3.13
C GLU A 185 -24.52 -13.31 2.91
#